data_AF-A0A0L0F1M0-F1
#
_entry.id   AF-A0A0L0F1M0-F1
#
_cell.length_a   1.000
_cell.length_b   1.000
_cell.length_c   1.000
_cell.angle_alpha   90.00
_cell.angle_beta   90.00
_cell.angle_gamma   90.00
#
_symmetry.space_group_name_H-M   'P 1'
#
loop_
_entity.id
_entity.type
_entity.pdbx_description
1 polymer ?
#
loop_
_entity_poly.entity_id
_entity_poly.type
_entity_poly.pdbx_seq_one_letter_code
_entity_poly.pdbx_strand_id
1 'polypeptide(L)'
;GFHQLLVMRWDRQLSKEVLGSWFDLMNANGWIAREQVLGEEARSKIPPEYITQKDNRANPPTFFVAIDEFVSAIDQVWGNQNQLLLIE
;
A
#
# COMPACT_ATOMS: atom_id res chain seq x y z
N GLY A 1 2.24 -4.09 2.89
CA GLY A 1 3.50 -3.34 2.98
C GLY A 1 4.63 -4.05 2.25
N PHE A 2 5.25 -5.05 2.88
CA PHE A 2 6.52 -5.64 2.43
C PHE A 2 6.59 -6.08 0.95
N HIS A 3 5.52 -6.66 0.39
CA HIS A 3 5.50 -7.02 -1.04
C HIS A 3 5.79 -5.82 -1.95
N GLN A 4 5.33 -4.63 -1.57
CA GLN A 4 5.50 -3.43 -2.39
C GLN A 4 6.94 -2.91 -2.44
N LEU A 5 7.78 -3.27 -1.46
CA LEU A 5 9.22 -2.98 -1.52
C LEU A 5 9.91 -3.70 -2.67
N LEU A 6 9.41 -4.89 -3.05
CA LEU A 6 9.91 -5.62 -4.21
C LEU A 6 9.22 -5.17 -5.49
N VAL A 7 7.88 -5.10 -5.49
CA VAL A 7 7.11 -4.72 -6.68
C VAL A 7 7.53 -3.36 -7.20
N MET A 8 7.77 -2.36 -6.33
CA MET A 8 8.15 -1.03 -6.80
C MET A 8 9.52 -0.97 -7.49
N ARG A 9 10.43 -1.91 -7.21
CA ARG A 9 11.72 -2.02 -7.89
C ARG A 9 11.57 -2.53 -9.32
N TRP A 10 10.51 -3.30 -9.56
CA TRP A 10 10.15 -3.82 -10.87
C TRP A 10 9.24 -2.84 -11.64
N ASP A 11 8.13 -2.45 -11.03
CA ASP A 11 7.13 -1.56 -11.58
C ASP A 11 6.57 -0.64 -10.48
N ARG A 12 7.01 0.62 -10.53
CA ARG A 12 6.62 1.66 -9.58
C ARG A 12 5.17 2.09 -9.75
N GLN A 13 4.64 2.09 -10.97
CA GLN A 13 3.27 2.51 -11.24
C GLN A 13 2.29 1.46 -10.71
N LEU A 14 2.57 0.17 -10.94
CA LEU A 14 1.79 -0.93 -10.38
C LEU A 14 1.77 -0.89 -8.84
N SER A 15 2.92 -0.66 -8.20
CA SER A 15 2.98 -0.55 -6.74
C SER A 15 2.11 0.60 -6.21
N LYS A 16 2.09 1.74 -6.92
CA LYS A 16 1.22 2.88 -6.59
C LYS A 16 -0.27 2.52 -6.71
N GLU A 17 -0.65 1.84 -7.78
CA GLU A 17 -2.04 1.37 -8.00
C GLU A 17 -2.48 0.39 -6.92
N VAL A 18 -1.62 -0.58 -6.56
CA VAL A 18 -1.91 -1.52 -5.48
C VAL A 18 -2.07 -0.78 -4.15
N LEU A 19 -1.15 0.11 -3.78
CA LEU A 19 -1.28 0.90 -2.55
C LEU A 19 -2.58 1.72 -2.56
N GLY A 20 -2.89 2.42 -3.66
CA GLY A 20 -4.14 3.17 -3.82
C GLY A 20 -5.37 2.29 -3.58
N SER A 21 -5.44 1.13 -4.22
CA SER A 21 -6.56 0.20 -4.05
C SER A 21 -6.74 -0.29 -2.60
N TRP A 22 -5.66 -0.38 -1.81
CA TRP A 22 -5.75 -0.70 -0.38
C TRP A 22 -6.30 0.48 0.43
N PHE A 23 -5.92 1.72 0.11
CA PHE A 23 -6.42 2.91 0.78
C PHE A 23 -7.88 3.22 0.43
N ASP A 24 -8.34 2.85 -0.76
CA ASP A 24 -9.75 2.98 -1.17
C ASP A 24 -10.70 2.09 -0.33
N LEU A 25 -10.17 1.06 0.35
CA LEU A 25 -10.94 0.18 1.24
C LEU A 25 -11.09 0.75 2.66
N MET A 26 -10.52 1.93 2.92
CA MET A 26 -10.60 2.60 4.21
C MET A 26 -12.02 3.10 4.48
N ASN A 27 -12.54 2.81 5.68
CA ASN A 27 -13.82 3.37 6.11
C ASN A 27 -13.68 4.83 6.60
N ALA A 28 -14.79 5.48 6.92
CA ALA A 28 -14.82 6.88 7.36
C ALA A 28 -14.01 7.18 8.65
N ASN A 29 -13.68 6.15 9.43
CA ASN A 29 -12.90 6.27 10.67
C ASN A 29 -11.40 5.96 10.47
N GLY A 30 -10.96 5.74 9.22
CA GLY A 30 -9.57 5.42 8.93
C GLY A 30 -9.20 3.93 9.03
N TRP A 31 -10.17 3.05 9.27
CA TRP A 31 -9.91 1.62 9.43
C TRP A 31 -9.93 0.88 8.10
N ILE A 32 -8.96 0.00 7.91
CA ILE A 32 -8.85 -0.95 6.79
C ILE A 32 -8.86 -2.36 7.39
N ALA A 33 -9.69 -3.26 6.84
CA ALA A 33 -9.71 -4.64 7.29
C ALA A 33 -8.38 -5.36 7.02
N ARG A 34 -7.88 -6.10 8.01
CA ARG A 34 -6.60 -6.83 7.91
C ARG A 34 -6.60 -7.91 6.82
N GLU A 35 -7.78 -8.48 6.54
CA GLU A 35 -8.01 -9.53 5.57
C GLU A 35 -9.16 -9.10 4.66
N GLN A 36 -8.94 -9.13 3.35
CA GLN A 36 -9.91 -8.73 2.33
C GLN A 36 -10.59 -9.97 1.75
N VAL A 37 -11.79 -10.27 2.23
CA VAL A 37 -12.59 -11.43 1.79
C VAL A 37 -13.69 -10.94 0.85
N LEU A 38 -13.30 -10.63 -0.38
CA LEU A 38 -14.14 -9.98 -1.38
C LEU A 38 -14.70 -11.00 -2.38
N GLY A 39 -16.02 -10.98 -2.59
CA GLY A 39 -16.70 -11.87 -3.53
C GLY A 39 -16.95 -13.29 -3.01
N GLU A 40 -17.75 -14.05 -3.76
CA GLU A 40 -18.15 -15.42 -3.37
C GLU A 40 -16.98 -16.40 -3.42
N GLU A 41 -16.09 -16.25 -4.40
CA GLU A 41 -14.93 -17.14 -4.54
C GLU A 41 -14.04 -17.09 -3.30
N ALA A 42 -13.69 -15.89 -2.81
CA ALA A 42 -12.87 -15.72 -1.61
C ALA A 42 -13.59 -16.26 -0.37
N ARG A 43 -14.89 -15.99 -0.23
CA ARG A 43 -15.71 -16.47 0.90
C ARG A 43 -15.81 -17.99 0.95
N SER A 44 -15.86 -18.68 -0.19
CA SER A 44 -15.94 -20.15 -0.22
C SER A 44 -14.68 -20.84 0.33
N LYS A 45 -13.56 -20.12 0.40
CA LYS A 45 -12.26 -20.61 0.87
C LYS A 45 -12.00 -20.32 2.35
N ILE A 46 -12.90 -19.61 3.04
CA ILE A 46 -12.68 -19.09 4.39
C ILE A 46 -13.85 -19.50 5.30
N PRO A 47 -13.60 -20.09 6.50
CA PRO A 47 -14.66 -20.39 7.45
C PRO A 47 -15.50 -19.15 7.80
N PRO A 48 -16.84 -19.27 7.93
CA PRO A 48 -17.74 -18.12 8.10
C PRO A 48 -17.37 -17.18 9.26
N GLU A 49 -16.86 -17.73 10.36
CA GLU A 49 -16.44 -16.99 11.55
C GLU A 49 -15.25 -16.04 11.30
N TYR A 50 -14.49 -16.24 10.23
CA TYR A 50 -13.35 -15.39 9.86
C TYR A 50 -13.68 -14.38 8.75
N ILE A 51 -14.89 -14.44 8.16
CA ILE A 51 -15.31 -13.49 7.12
C ILE A 51 -15.55 -12.10 7.75
N THR A 52 -16.24 -12.06 8.89
CA THR A 52 -16.57 -10.80 9.58
C THR A 52 -15.33 -10.20 10.24
N GLN A 53 -14.96 -9.01 9.79
CA GLN A 53 -13.84 -8.25 10.32
C GLN A 53 -14.33 -7.27 11.40
N LYS A 54 -13.46 -6.91 12.35
CA LYS A 54 -13.79 -6.01 13.48
C LYS A 54 -12.95 -4.75 13.41
N ASP A 55 -13.61 -3.59 13.40
CA ASP A 55 -12.99 -2.27 13.28
C ASP A 55 -12.21 -1.82 14.52
N ASN A 56 -12.45 -2.45 15.66
CA ASN A 56 -11.63 -2.30 16.87
C ASN A 56 -10.32 -3.12 16.87
N ARG A 57 -9.99 -3.81 15.77
CA ARG A 57 -8.73 -4.55 15.59
C ARG A 57 -7.91 -3.93 14.48
N ALA A 58 -6.71 -3.48 14.82
CA ALA A 58 -5.73 -2.96 13.89
C ALA A 58 -4.76 -4.06 13.39
N ASN A 59 -3.90 -3.68 12.44
CA ASN A 59 -2.78 -4.48 11.95
C ASN A 59 -1.55 -3.56 11.81
N PRO A 60 -0.30 -4.04 11.95
CA PRO A 60 0.88 -3.19 11.80
C PRO A 60 0.86 -2.42 10.46
N PRO A 61 1.15 -1.12 10.45
CA PRO A 61 0.86 -0.26 9.30
C PRO A 61 2.02 -0.28 8.29
N THR A 62 2.38 -1.48 7.82
CA THR A 62 3.52 -1.72 6.93
C THR A 62 3.39 -1.05 5.55
N PHE A 63 2.22 -0.51 5.20
CA PHE A 63 2.07 0.33 4.01
C PHE A 63 2.94 1.58 4.08
N PHE A 64 3.13 2.19 5.26
CA PHE A 64 3.97 3.38 5.39
C PHE A 64 5.45 3.11 5.11
N VAL A 65 5.95 1.89 5.34
CA VAL A 65 7.31 1.52 4.94
C VAL A 65 7.47 1.58 3.42
N ALA A 66 6.46 1.15 2.67
CA ALA A 66 6.50 1.25 1.20
C ALA A 66 6.31 2.70 0.72
N ILE A 67 5.45 3.49 1.39
CA ILE A 67 5.26 4.92 1.08
C ILE A 67 6.55 5.70 1.34
N ASP A 68 7.27 5.42 2.43
CA ASP A 68 8.54 6.06 2.77
C ASP A 68 9.60 5.83 1.68
N GLU A 69 9.71 4.59 1.18
CA GLU A 69 10.57 4.27 0.04
C GLU A 69 10.13 5.02 -1.24
N PHE A 70 8.82 5.21 -1.45
CA PHE A 70 8.29 5.99 -2.57
C PHE A 70 8.70 7.45 -2.50
N VAL A 71 8.53 8.08 -1.34
CA VAL A 71 8.89 9.48 -1.10
C VAL A 71 10.39 9.65 -1.28
N SER A 72 11.19 8.77 -0.68
CA SER A 72 12.66 8.78 -0.82
C SER A 72 13.11 8.67 -2.28
N ALA A 73 12.47 7.80 -3.07
CA ALA A 73 12.77 7.66 -4.48
C ALA A 73 12.40 8.90 -5.31
N ILE A 74 11.33 9.62 -4.91
CA ILE A 74 10.94 10.89 -5.53
C ILE A 74 11.96 11.97 -5.19
N ASP A 75 12.32 12.12 -3.91
CA ASP A 75 13.28 13.12 -3.43
C ASP A 75 14.65 12.97 -4.10
N GLN A 76 15.11 11.75 -4.34
CA GLN A 76 16.34 11.49 -5.10
C GLN A 76 16.25 12.01 -6.54
N VAL A 77 15.11 11.85 -7.21
CA VAL A 77 14.92 12.36 -8.58
C VAL A 77 14.98 13.89 -8.59
N TRP A 78 14.27 14.56 -7.67
CA TRP A 78 14.29 16.02 -7.57
C TRP A 78 15.65 16.58 -7.17
N GLY A 79 16.35 15.94 -6.23
CA GLY A 79 17.70 16.31 -5.83
C GLY A 79 18.68 16.25 -7.01
N ASN A 80 18.62 15.17 -7.80
CA ASN A 80 19.47 15.00 -8.98
C ASN A 80 19.16 16.04 -10.08
N GLN A 81 17.88 16.37 -10.29
CA GLN A 81 17.48 17.39 -11.26
C GLN A 81 17.98 18.79 -10.86
N ASN A 82 17.85 19.16 -9.59
CA ASN A 82 18.34 20.44 -9.09
C ASN A 82 19.87 20.52 -9.16
N GLN A 83 20.57 19.42 -8.96
CA GLN A 83 22.02 19.39 -9.14
C GLN A 83 22.40 19.62 -10.60
N LEU A 84 21.71 19.00 -11.57
CA LEU A 84 21.95 19.21 -13.01
C LEU A 84 21.69 20.66 -13.46
N LEU A 85 20.67 21.34 -12.91
CA LEU A 85 20.37 22.74 -13.21
C LEU A 85 21.39 23.74 -12.64
N LEU A 86 22.21 23.34 -11.65
CA LEU A 86 23.24 24.20 -11.06
C LEU A 86 24.61 24.09 -11.77
N ILE A 87 24.75 23.14 -12.70
CA ILE A 87 25.98 22.91 -13.49
C ILE A 87 25.83 23.36 -14.95
N GLU A 88 24.66 23.84 -15.36
CA GLU A 88 24.39 24.56 -16.63
C GLU A 88 24.38 26.08 -16.40
#